data_AF-A0A2S7P967-F1
#
_entry.id   AF-A0A2S7P967-F1
#
_cell.length_a   1.000
_cell.length_b   1.000
_cell.length_c   1.000
_cell.angle_alpha   90.00
_cell.angle_beta   90.00
_cell.angle_gamma   90.00
#
_symmetry.space_group_name_H-M   'P 1'
#
loop_
_entity.id
_entity.type
_entity.pdbx_description
1 polymer ?
#
loop_
_entity_poly.entity_id
_entity_poly.type
_entity_poly.pdbx_seq_one_letter_code
_entity_poly.pdbx_strand_id
1 'polypeptide(L)'
;MFAVTAWLVRGLQLLVGSTKRGITERAEEMGAENDAIPLAVSSTDFASTDTVNPIREQEPALIRGTRDSRDSPETEEPPQETGSNVTPPQQVPPPLTRSQIWAAIINRNLDHFTYGIMFLFIGIPVYYTTGYAMPVQLTFNVLAYFAAQSLPVRWKQFLHPVLLSSGITIIGIWILGLIRGDNLDEILGAYKTYTTYLDLWHGEKNLPMPGAGDIFGSVLDAAIVSLALPMFQYRKELKSHFIPITIPSVFLAVASLFGYPALCHSIGISAPISLSFSVRSLTLALATPAASNLGGNLNAAAALAIMSGIMGVLIGQRLLRLLKIRPDDYITIGVAMGGNASAIATALLLVSDPRAAALSSLSMSLFGIVTLALTSVPPVVNAIRSLVGL
;
A
#
# COMPACT_ATOMS: atom_id res chain seq x y z
N MET A 1 16.08 9.54 12.63
CA MET A 1 14.62 9.49 12.93
C MET A 1 14.08 8.07 13.01
N PHE A 2 14.20 7.22 11.99
CA PHE A 2 13.68 5.84 12.02
C PHE A 2 13.99 5.04 13.31
N ALA A 3 15.28 4.94 13.69
CA ALA A 3 15.70 4.24 14.91
C ALA A 3 15.11 4.86 16.19
N VAL A 4 15.05 6.19 16.26
CA VAL A 4 14.47 6.93 17.39
C VAL A 4 13.00 6.62 17.52
N THR A 5 12.24 6.64 16.42
CA THR A 5 10.82 6.26 16.44
C THR A 5 10.62 4.82 16.90
N ALA A 6 11.42 3.88 16.40
CA ALA A 6 11.28 2.48 16.76
C ALA A 6 11.60 2.23 18.26
N TRP A 7 12.64 2.89 18.78
CA TRP A 7 12.95 2.83 20.22
C TRP A 7 11.92 3.52 21.09
N LEU A 8 11.40 4.66 20.64
CA LEU A 8 10.36 5.40 21.36
C LEU A 8 9.08 4.58 21.45
N VAL A 9 8.63 3.97 20.35
CA VAL A 9 7.47 3.05 20.34
C VAL A 9 7.72 1.91 21.31
N ARG A 10 8.86 1.22 21.21
CA ARG A 10 9.19 0.09 22.08
C ARG A 10 9.23 0.48 23.56
N GLY A 11 9.83 1.63 23.89
CA GLY A 11 9.86 2.16 25.25
C GLY A 11 8.45 2.43 25.80
N LEU A 12 7.59 3.03 24.98
CA LEU A 12 6.19 3.25 25.33
C LEU A 12 5.39 1.96 25.48
N GLN A 13 5.62 0.96 24.63
CA GLN A 13 4.95 -0.32 24.77
C GLN A 13 5.30 -1.03 26.09
N LEU A 14 6.57 -0.93 26.52
CA LEU A 14 7.02 -1.49 27.80
C LEU A 14 6.38 -0.75 28.99
N LEU A 15 6.26 0.59 28.91
CA LEU A 15 5.63 1.40 29.96
C LEU A 15 4.12 1.15 30.06
N VAL A 16 3.42 0.98 28.94
CA VAL A 16 1.96 0.80 28.88
C VAL A 16 1.55 -0.69 29.00
N GLY A 17 2.51 -1.62 29.00
CA GLY A 17 2.24 -3.07 29.01
C GLY A 17 1.65 -3.60 27.70
N SER A 18 1.75 -2.81 26.62
CA SER A 18 1.14 -3.09 25.32
C SER A 18 1.78 -4.29 24.61
N THR A 19 3.06 -4.60 24.89
CA THR A 19 3.76 -5.74 24.27
C THR A 19 3.11 -7.07 24.63
N LYS A 20 2.65 -7.26 25.89
CA LYS A 20 1.99 -8.51 26.29
C LYS A 20 0.63 -8.67 25.60
N ARG A 21 -0.12 -7.58 25.46
CA ARG A 21 -1.43 -7.56 24.78
C ARG A 21 -1.30 -7.85 23.29
N GLY A 22 -0.32 -7.26 22.60
CA GLY A 22 -0.11 -7.53 21.18
C GLY A 22 0.30 -8.99 20.91
N ILE A 23 1.08 -9.60 21.80
CA ILE A 23 1.43 -11.03 21.70
C ILE A 23 0.20 -11.93 21.90
N THR A 24 -0.67 -11.63 22.87
CA THR A 24 -1.91 -12.40 23.07
C THR A 24 -2.89 -12.24 21.91
N GLU A 25 -3.06 -11.01 21.40
CA GLU A 25 -3.94 -10.73 20.25
C GLU A 25 -3.46 -11.43 18.96
N ARG A 26 -2.14 -11.60 18.79
CA ARG A 26 -1.56 -12.36 17.67
C ARG A 26 -1.73 -13.88 17.85
N ALA A 27 -1.66 -14.37 19.08
CA ALA A 27 -1.88 -15.78 19.39
C ALA A 27 -3.36 -16.19 19.19
N GLU A 28 -4.31 -15.32 19.53
CA GLU A 28 -5.75 -15.54 19.30
C GLU A 28 -6.10 -15.62 17.81
N GLU A 29 -5.43 -14.86 16.95
CA GLU A 29 -5.71 -14.85 15.51
C GLU A 29 -5.16 -16.05 14.75
N MET A 30 -3.97 -16.54 15.13
CA MET A 30 -3.46 -17.81 14.58
C MET A 30 -4.39 -18.99 14.89
N GLY A 31 -5.35 -18.84 15.81
CA GLY A 31 -6.42 -19.81 16.05
C GLY A 31 -7.74 -19.56 15.30
N ALA A 32 -7.90 -18.43 14.61
CA ALA A 32 -9.20 -17.94 14.08
C ALA A 32 -9.20 -17.67 12.55
N GLU A 33 -8.25 -18.23 11.80
CA GLU A 33 -7.89 -17.88 10.40
C GLU A 33 -9.02 -17.94 9.34
N ASN A 34 -10.22 -18.44 9.65
CA ASN A 34 -11.27 -18.72 8.65
C ASN A 34 -12.26 -17.57 8.33
N ASP A 35 -12.27 -16.45 9.06
CA ASP A 35 -13.37 -15.45 8.99
C ASP A 35 -12.98 -14.06 8.41
N ALA A 36 -11.77 -13.91 7.87
CA ALA A 36 -11.29 -12.60 7.36
C ALA A 36 -11.60 -12.39 5.86
N ILE A 37 -12.08 -11.18 5.52
CA ILE A 37 -12.19 -10.71 4.13
C ILE A 37 -10.76 -10.49 3.60
N PRO A 38 -10.34 -11.13 2.49
CA PRO A 38 -8.99 -10.97 1.96
C PRO A 38 -8.80 -9.55 1.41
N LEU A 39 -7.99 -8.73 2.09
CA LEU A 39 -7.67 -7.35 1.70
C LEU A 39 -6.55 -7.26 0.65
N ALA A 40 -5.80 -8.35 0.45
CA ALA A 40 -4.82 -8.48 -0.63
C ALA A 40 -4.74 -9.95 -1.04
N VAL A 41 -5.24 -10.29 -2.22
CA VAL A 41 -5.01 -11.62 -2.81
C VAL A 41 -3.63 -11.59 -3.45
N SER A 42 -2.62 -12.12 -2.76
CA SER A 42 -1.36 -12.42 -3.42
C SER A 42 -1.59 -13.60 -4.35
N SER A 43 -1.15 -13.52 -5.61
CA SER A 43 -1.15 -14.64 -6.56
C SER A 43 -0.23 -15.81 -6.14
N THR A 44 0.32 -15.77 -4.93
CA THR A 44 1.13 -16.82 -4.31
C THR A 44 0.39 -17.69 -3.30
N ASP A 45 -0.83 -17.36 -2.87
CA ASP A 45 -1.55 -18.11 -1.82
C ASP A 45 -2.46 -19.22 -2.35
N PHE A 46 -2.13 -19.79 -3.51
CA PHE A 46 -2.63 -21.10 -3.96
C PHE A 46 -1.62 -22.22 -3.69
N ALA A 47 -0.82 -22.09 -2.63
CA ALA A 47 0.22 -23.05 -2.30
C ALA A 47 0.07 -23.61 -0.88
N SER A 48 -1.10 -24.16 -0.56
CA SER A 48 -1.23 -25.42 0.19
C SER A 48 -2.68 -25.81 0.40
N THR A 49 -3.00 -27.00 -0.11
CA THR A 49 -4.10 -27.90 0.27
C THR A 49 -5.50 -27.67 -0.33
N ASP A 50 -5.98 -28.78 -0.90
CA ASP A 50 -7.35 -29.22 -1.12
C ASP A 50 -8.14 -28.74 -2.36
N THR A 51 -8.09 -29.64 -3.35
CA THR A 51 -9.22 -30.09 -4.19
C THR A 51 -10.22 -29.03 -4.63
N VAL A 52 -10.18 -28.74 -5.93
CA VAL A 52 -11.33 -28.23 -6.67
C VAL A 52 -12.49 -29.21 -6.50
N ASN A 53 -13.32 -28.99 -5.48
CA ASN A 53 -14.66 -29.58 -5.43
C ASN A 53 -15.47 -28.92 -6.55
N PRO A 54 -16.11 -29.70 -7.44
CA PRO A 54 -17.03 -29.12 -8.41
C PRO A 54 -18.15 -28.41 -7.65
N ILE A 55 -18.62 -27.30 -8.22
CA ILE A 55 -19.72 -26.48 -7.70
C ILE A 55 -20.88 -27.41 -7.33
N ARG A 56 -21.11 -27.63 -6.04
CA ARG A 56 -22.27 -28.35 -5.53
C ARG A 56 -23.50 -27.50 -5.84
N GLU A 57 -24.37 -28.00 -6.72
CA GLU A 57 -25.71 -27.46 -6.91
C GLU A 57 -26.40 -27.31 -5.55
N GLN A 58 -26.95 -26.11 -5.29
CA GLN A 58 -27.79 -25.87 -4.12
C GLN A 58 -28.96 -26.86 -4.11
N GLU A 59 -28.94 -27.81 -3.18
CA GLU A 59 -30.14 -28.59 -2.83
C GLU A 59 -31.21 -27.62 -2.28
N PRO A 60 -32.44 -27.63 -2.80
CA PRO A 60 -33.50 -26.78 -2.29
C PRO A 60 -33.91 -27.21 -0.89
N ALA A 61 -34.15 -26.23 -0.02
CA ALA A 61 -34.55 -26.41 1.37
C ALA A 61 -35.79 -27.32 1.50
N LEU A 62 -35.62 -28.47 2.15
CA LEU A 62 -36.70 -29.36 2.55
C LEU A 62 -37.44 -28.76 3.76
N ILE A 63 -38.63 -28.20 3.52
CA ILE A 63 -39.59 -27.83 4.55
C ILE A 63 -40.42 -29.08 4.91
N ARG A 64 -40.33 -29.54 6.15
CA ARG A 64 -41.30 -30.41 6.85
C ARG A 64 -41.12 -30.12 8.34
N GLY A 65 -42.08 -29.62 9.10
CA GLY A 65 -43.47 -30.03 9.19
C GLY A 65 -43.66 -30.60 10.61
N THR A 66 -44.43 -29.89 11.43
CA THR A 66 -44.73 -30.10 12.85
C THR A 66 -45.18 -31.53 13.24
N ARG A 67 -44.65 -32.06 14.36
CA ARG A 67 -45.42 -32.89 15.31
C ARG A 67 -44.69 -33.08 16.66
N ASP A 68 -45.41 -32.77 17.74
CA ASP A 68 -45.15 -33.13 19.14
C ASP A 68 -45.08 -34.66 19.36
N SER A 69 -44.28 -35.11 20.35
CA SER A 69 -44.67 -36.02 21.46
C SER A 69 -43.46 -36.50 22.30
N ARG A 70 -43.47 -36.11 23.58
CA ARG A 70 -43.05 -36.77 24.86
C ARG A 70 -42.06 -37.96 24.94
N ASP A 71 -41.31 -37.89 26.05
CA ASP A 71 -40.74 -38.94 26.93
C ASP A 71 -39.23 -39.31 26.87
N SER A 72 -38.53 -38.79 27.91
CA SER A 72 -37.54 -39.40 28.83
C SER A 72 -36.14 -39.88 28.38
N PRO A 73 -35.14 -39.87 29.31
CA PRO A 73 -33.71 -39.91 29.00
C PRO A 73 -33.07 -41.26 29.31
N GLU A 74 -32.20 -41.77 28.44
CA GLU A 74 -31.28 -42.87 28.77
C GLU A 74 -29.84 -42.53 28.34
N THR A 75 -28.97 -42.65 29.33
CA THR A 75 -27.51 -42.60 29.25
C THR A 75 -27.02 -43.92 28.68
N GLU A 76 -26.25 -43.89 27.59
CA GLU A 76 -25.35 -44.99 27.23
C GLU A 76 -24.03 -44.44 26.68
N GLU A 77 -22.94 -44.81 27.35
CA GLU A 77 -21.54 -44.54 27.00
C GLU A 77 -21.10 -45.32 25.74
N PRO A 78 -19.99 -44.93 25.08
CA PRO A 78 -19.77 -45.17 23.65
C PRO A 78 -19.21 -46.57 23.35
N PRO A 79 -19.48 -47.15 22.16
CA PRO A 79 -18.75 -48.33 21.71
C PRO A 79 -17.33 -47.97 21.28
N GLN A 80 -16.33 -48.62 21.87
CA GLN A 80 -14.97 -48.68 21.37
C GLN A 80 -14.93 -49.38 20.01
N GLU A 81 -14.81 -48.62 18.93
CA GLU A 81 -14.40 -49.18 17.64
C GLU A 81 -12.88 -49.24 17.55
N THR A 82 -12.37 -50.48 17.53
CA THR A 82 -11.01 -50.82 17.13
C THR A 82 -10.89 -50.65 15.61
N GLY A 83 -10.86 -49.39 15.15
CA GLY A 83 -10.66 -49.02 13.76
C GLY A 83 -9.18 -48.98 13.42
N SER A 84 -8.73 -49.90 12.57
CA SER A 84 -7.43 -49.84 11.91
C SER A 84 -7.14 -48.43 11.35
N ASN A 85 -5.99 -47.84 11.71
CA ASN A 85 -5.44 -46.66 11.04
C ASN A 85 -5.08 -47.01 9.58
N VAL A 86 -6.09 -47.11 8.72
CA VAL A 86 -5.89 -47.10 7.27
C VAL A 86 -5.85 -45.62 6.89
N THR A 87 -4.66 -45.08 6.75
CA THR A 87 -4.47 -43.82 6.05
C THR A 87 -5.02 -44.02 4.64
N PRO A 88 -6.07 -43.30 4.20
CA PRO A 88 -6.57 -43.47 2.84
C PRO A 88 -5.43 -43.18 1.86
N PRO A 89 -5.28 -43.96 0.77
CA PRO A 89 -4.23 -43.73 -0.19
C PRO A 89 -4.38 -42.31 -0.73
N GLN A 90 -3.33 -41.51 -0.57
CA GLN A 90 -3.28 -40.15 -1.09
C GLN A 90 -3.42 -40.24 -2.62
N GLN A 91 -4.64 -40.01 -3.13
CA GLN A 91 -4.91 -40.02 -4.56
C GLN A 91 -4.12 -38.88 -5.18
N VAL A 92 -3.10 -39.23 -5.97
CA VAL A 92 -2.42 -38.27 -6.85
C VAL A 92 -3.49 -37.74 -7.81
N PRO A 93 -3.78 -36.43 -7.82
CA PRO A 93 -4.83 -35.89 -8.67
C PRO A 93 -4.53 -36.23 -10.14
N PRO A 94 -5.56 -36.57 -10.94
CA PRO A 94 -5.38 -36.92 -12.34
C PRO A 94 -4.67 -35.78 -13.10
N PRO A 95 -3.83 -36.10 -14.11
CA PRO A 95 -3.13 -35.08 -14.87
C PRO A 95 -4.13 -34.14 -15.55
N LEU A 96 -3.91 -32.83 -15.39
CA LEU A 96 -4.77 -31.78 -15.92
C LEU A 96 -4.94 -31.92 -17.45
N THR A 97 -6.16 -31.79 -17.94
CA THR A 97 -6.44 -31.77 -19.37
C THR A 97 -5.86 -30.50 -20.03
N ARG A 98 -5.55 -30.55 -21.34
CA ARG A 98 -4.96 -29.40 -22.06
C ARG A 98 -5.81 -28.13 -21.94
N SER A 99 -7.14 -28.26 -21.95
CA SER A 99 -8.07 -27.16 -21.75
C SER A 99 -7.96 -26.55 -20.35
N GLN A 100 -7.80 -27.38 -19.31
CA GLN A 100 -7.58 -26.91 -17.93
C GLN A 100 -6.24 -26.21 -17.77
N ILE A 101 -5.18 -26.67 -18.46
CA ILE A 101 -3.88 -26.00 -18.47
C ILE A 101 -3.99 -24.62 -19.13
N TRP A 102 -4.63 -24.54 -20.30
CA TRP A 102 -4.87 -23.25 -20.97
C TRP A 102 -5.75 -22.30 -20.15
N ALA A 103 -6.82 -22.81 -19.55
CA ALA A 103 -7.67 -22.04 -18.66
C ALA A 103 -6.88 -21.51 -17.44
N ALA A 104 -6.02 -22.34 -16.84
CA ALA A 104 -5.17 -21.93 -15.73
C ALA A 104 -4.16 -20.85 -16.15
N ILE A 105 -3.55 -20.97 -17.33
CA ILE A 105 -2.62 -19.95 -17.87
C ILE A 105 -3.36 -18.63 -18.14
N ILE A 106 -4.51 -18.70 -18.80
CA ILE A 106 -5.31 -17.49 -19.12
C ILE A 106 -5.76 -16.82 -17.83
N ASN A 107 -6.27 -17.57 -16.86
CA ASN A 107 -6.76 -17.02 -15.60
C ASN A 107 -5.61 -16.41 -14.76
N ARG A 108 -4.42 -17.03 -14.79
CA ARG A 108 -3.23 -16.51 -14.11
C ARG A 108 -2.71 -15.21 -14.73
N ASN A 109 -2.84 -15.05 -16.05
CA ASN A 109 -2.27 -13.94 -16.80
C ASN A 109 -3.34 -12.99 -17.36
N LEU A 110 -4.58 -13.07 -16.88
CA LEU A 110 -5.74 -12.36 -17.42
C LEU A 110 -5.51 -10.85 -17.52
N ASP A 111 -4.96 -10.24 -16.46
CA ASP A 111 -4.66 -8.81 -16.44
C ASP A 111 -3.63 -8.42 -17.51
N HIS A 112 -2.58 -9.23 -17.67
CA HIS A 112 -1.53 -8.96 -18.66
C HIS A 112 -2.10 -9.02 -20.08
N PHE A 113 -2.96 -10.00 -20.37
CA PHE A 113 -3.64 -10.10 -21.65
C PHE A 113 -4.60 -8.93 -21.87
N THR A 114 -5.39 -8.58 -20.87
CA THR A 114 -6.39 -7.50 -20.96
C THR A 114 -5.72 -6.17 -21.28
N TYR A 115 -4.73 -5.75 -20.49
CA TYR A 115 -4.03 -4.50 -20.73
C TYR A 115 -3.13 -4.56 -21.98
N GLY A 116 -2.60 -5.73 -22.34
CA GLY A 116 -1.81 -5.90 -23.56
C GLY A 116 -2.65 -5.78 -24.84
N ILE A 117 -3.85 -6.37 -24.85
CA ILE A 117 -4.83 -6.22 -25.93
C ILE A 117 -5.30 -4.76 -26.00
N MET A 118 -5.62 -4.15 -24.85
CA MET A 118 -6.04 -2.75 -24.81
C MET A 118 -4.93 -1.81 -25.30
N PHE A 119 -3.66 -2.07 -24.97
CA PHE A 119 -2.52 -1.31 -25.48
C PHE A 119 -2.39 -1.42 -27.01
N LEU A 120 -2.41 -2.65 -27.54
CA LEU A 120 -2.16 -2.91 -28.95
C LEU A 120 -3.31 -2.51 -29.88
N PHE A 121 -4.55 -2.82 -29.49
CA PHE A 121 -5.72 -2.68 -30.36
C PHE A 121 -6.52 -1.39 -30.12
N ILE A 122 -6.40 -0.77 -28.94
CA ILE A 122 -7.11 0.48 -28.62
C ILE A 122 -6.10 1.62 -28.45
N GLY A 123 -5.09 1.44 -27.59
CA GLY A 123 -4.11 2.47 -27.25
C GLY A 123 -3.36 3.01 -28.47
N ILE A 124 -2.59 2.15 -29.14
CA ILE A 124 -1.76 2.55 -30.29
C ILE A 124 -2.62 3.16 -31.42
N PRO A 125 -3.71 2.53 -31.88
CA PRO A 125 -4.53 3.12 -32.94
C PRO A 125 -5.13 4.46 -32.55
N VAL A 126 -5.70 4.60 -31.35
CA VAL A 126 -6.28 5.87 -30.89
C VAL A 126 -5.21 6.95 -30.84
N TYR A 127 -4.03 6.66 -30.28
CA TYR A 127 -2.96 7.64 -30.18
C TYR A 127 -2.50 8.18 -31.54
N TYR A 128 -2.27 7.31 -32.53
CA TYR A 128 -1.79 7.76 -33.85
C TYR A 128 -2.90 8.31 -34.77
N THR A 129 -4.17 7.95 -34.56
CA THR A 129 -5.29 8.43 -35.38
C THR A 129 -5.93 9.73 -34.86
N THR A 130 -6.12 9.85 -33.54
CA THR A 130 -6.82 11.00 -32.93
C THR A 130 -5.88 11.92 -32.16
N GLY A 131 -4.65 11.47 -31.87
CA GLY A 131 -3.70 12.20 -31.06
C GLY A 131 -3.94 12.12 -29.55
N TYR A 132 -4.92 11.32 -29.11
CA TYR A 132 -5.25 11.20 -27.69
C TYR A 132 -4.35 10.18 -27.00
N ALA A 133 -3.50 10.65 -26.07
CA ALA A 133 -2.43 9.86 -25.48
C ALA A 133 -2.84 8.98 -24.28
N MET A 134 -3.96 9.26 -23.62
CA MET A 134 -4.32 8.59 -22.38
C MET A 134 -4.43 7.06 -22.50
N PRO A 135 -5.15 6.48 -23.48
CA PRO A 135 -5.36 5.03 -23.50
C PRO A 135 -4.05 4.25 -23.68
N VAL A 136 -3.13 4.75 -24.52
CA VAL A 136 -1.82 4.12 -24.75
C VAL A 136 -0.90 4.29 -23.54
N GLN A 137 -0.85 5.50 -22.96
CA GLN A 137 0.02 5.79 -21.81
C GLN A 137 -0.43 5.03 -20.56
N LEU A 138 -1.74 4.94 -20.32
CA LEU A 138 -2.31 4.23 -19.18
C LEU A 138 -2.01 2.73 -19.26
N THR A 139 -2.36 2.11 -20.38
CA THR A 139 -2.13 0.66 -20.58
C THR A 139 -0.65 0.31 -20.55
N PHE A 140 0.20 1.15 -21.15
CA PHE A 140 1.65 0.97 -21.11
C PHE A 140 2.20 1.07 -19.69
N ASN A 141 1.75 2.04 -18.88
CA ASN A 141 2.21 2.20 -17.51
C ASN A 141 1.82 1.00 -16.64
N VAL A 142 0.59 0.48 -16.80
CA VAL A 142 0.16 -0.74 -16.10
C VAL A 142 1.02 -1.95 -16.51
N LEU A 143 1.29 -2.12 -17.81
CA LEU A 143 2.18 -3.19 -18.31
C LEU A 143 3.61 -3.04 -17.77
N ALA A 144 4.14 -1.82 -17.75
CA ALA A 144 5.46 -1.51 -17.21
C ALA A 144 5.55 -1.86 -15.71
N TYR A 145 4.48 -1.61 -14.96
CA TYR A 145 4.39 -2.00 -13.55
C TYR A 145 4.40 -3.51 -13.37
N PHE A 146 3.61 -4.25 -14.14
CA PHE A 146 3.63 -5.72 -14.10
C PHE A 146 4.98 -6.31 -14.51
N ALA A 147 5.61 -5.75 -15.56
CA ALA A 147 6.95 -6.13 -15.96
C ALA A 147 7.96 -5.89 -14.82
N ALA A 148 7.88 -4.74 -14.15
CA ALA A 148 8.74 -4.43 -13.00
C ALA A 148 8.48 -5.37 -11.81
N GLN A 149 7.24 -5.82 -11.62
CA GLN A 149 6.89 -6.80 -10.60
C GLN A 149 7.33 -8.23 -10.93
N SER A 150 7.53 -8.58 -12.20
CA SER A 150 7.98 -9.91 -12.61
C SER A 150 9.45 -10.22 -12.24
N LEU A 151 10.22 -9.20 -11.83
CA LEU A 151 11.63 -9.35 -11.51
C LEU A 151 11.91 -10.28 -10.32
N PRO A 152 13.04 -11.02 -10.33
CA PRO A 152 13.46 -11.83 -9.20
C PRO A 152 13.63 -11.00 -7.92
N VAL A 153 13.32 -11.59 -6.75
CA VAL A 153 13.36 -10.91 -5.44
C VAL A 153 14.71 -10.25 -5.14
N ARG A 154 15.83 -10.84 -5.61
CA ARG A 154 17.18 -10.28 -5.44
C ARG A 154 17.35 -8.94 -6.16
N TRP A 155 16.73 -8.80 -7.34
CA TRP A 155 16.80 -7.59 -8.16
C TRP A 155 15.83 -6.52 -7.68
N LYS A 156 14.66 -6.91 -7.16
CA LYS A 156 13.68 -6.00 -6.56
C LYS A 156 14.24 -5.14 -5.41
N GLN A 157 15.28 -5.62 -4.72
CA GLN A 157 15.95 -4.87 -3.65
C GLN A 157 16.82 -3.72 -4.16
N PHE A 158 17.28 -3.76 -5.42
CA PHE A 158 18.09 -2.71 -6.03
C PHE A 158 17.26 -1.87 -7.02
N LEU A 159 16.44 -2.53 -7.84
CA LEU A 159 15.46 -1.92 -8.74
C LEU A 159 14.09 -2.02 -8.10
N HIS A 160 13.76 -1.06 -7.23
CA HIS A 160 12.43 -1.00 -6.63
C HIS A 160 11.37 -0.95 -7.76
N PRO A 161 10.32 -1.79 -7.73
CA PRO A 161 9.37 -1.90 -8.84
C PRO A 161 8.74 -0.57 -9.26
N VAL A 162 8.50 0.33 -8.31
CA VAL A 162 7.96 1.67 -8.60
C VAL A 162 8.93 2.54 -9.42
N LEU A 163 10.23 2.54 -9.10
CA LEU A 163 11.23 3.32 -9.84
C LEU A 163 11.44 2.73 -11.23
N LEU A 164 11.57 1.40 -11.30
CA LEU A 164 11.77 0.73 -12.57
C LEU A 164 10.55 0.92 -13.49
N SER A 165 9.34 0.73 -12.97
CA SER A 165 8.10 0.98 -13.70
C SER A 165 8.07 2.42 -14.22
N SER A 166 8.34 3.41 -13.37
CA SER A 166 8.35 4.81 -13.80
C SER A 166 9.40 5.08 -14.89
N GLY A 167 10.61 4.51 -14.78
CA GLY A 167 11.66 4.65 -15.78
C GLY A 167 11.28 4.00 -17.12
N ILE A 168 10.73 2.78 -17.08
CA ILE A 168 10.22 2.09 -18.28
C ILE A 168 9.10 2.92 -18.92
N THR A 169 8.16 3.43 -18.11
CA THR A 169 7.06 4.27 -18.56
C THR A 169 7.58 5.53 -19.26
N ILE A 170 8.49 6.28 -18.65
CA ILE A 170 9.05 7.50 -19.27
C ILE A 170 9.73 7.18 -20.60
N ILE A 171 10.58 6.15 -20.64
CA ILE A 171 11.29 5.75 -21.85
C ILE A 171 10.31 5.30 -22.94
N GLY A 172 9.31 4.49 -22.61
CA GLY A 172 8.37 3.98 -23.59
C GLY A 172 7.43 5.04 -24.12
N ILE A 173 6.93 5.95 -23.28
CA ILE A 173 6.13 7.08 -23.77
C ILE A 173 7.00 8.03 -24.62
N TRP A 174 8.27 8.24 -24.24
CA TRP A 174 9.20 9.02 -25.07
C TRP A 174 9.39 8.39 -26.45
N ILE A 175 9.58 7.07 -26.54
CA ILE A 175 9.66 6.35 -27.82
C ILE A 175 8.38 6.53 -28.64
N LEU A 176 7.20 6.41 -28.02
CA LEU A 176 5.91 6.57 -28.71
C LEU A 176 5.76 7.96 -29.33
N GLY A 177 6.14 9.01 -28.61
CA GLY A 177 6.05 10.36 -29.15
C GLY A 177 7.18 10.72 -30.11
N LEU A 178 8.39 10.14 -29.99
CA LEU A 178 9.42 10.24 -31.02
C LEU A 178 8.95 9.67 -32.37
N ILE A 179 8.16 8.58 -32.35
CA ILE A 179 7.56 8.01 -33.56
C ILE A 179 6.52 8.97 -34.17
N ARG A 180 5.84 9.77 -33.35
CA ARG A 180 4.85 10.78 -33.78
C ARG A 180 5.50 12.10 -34.20
N GLY A 181 6.70 12.38 -33.72
CA GLY A 181 7.40 13.67 -33.89
C GLY A 181 7.17 14.67 -32.75
N ASP A 182 6.57 14.25 -31.64
CA ASP A 182 6.30 15.08 -30.46
C ASP A 182 7.54 15.19 -29.57
N ASN A 183 7.71 16.33 -28.88
CA ASN A 183 8.79 16.51 -27.92
C ASN A 183 8.45 15.90 -26.55
N LEU A 184 9.48 15.60 -25.74
CA LEU A 184 9.30 14.98 -24.41
C LEU A 184 8.38 15.81 -23.49
N ASP A 185 8.50 17.13 -23.52
CA ASP A 185 7.66 18.03 -22.70
C ASP A 185 6.19 18.00 -23.12
N GLU A 186 5.90 17.94 -24.42
CA GLU A 186 4.52 17.86 -24.94
C GLU A 186 3.86 16.54 -24.53
N ILE A 187 4.61 15.45 -24.62
CA ILE A 187 4.18 14.10 -24.26
C ILE A 187 3.93 13.99 -22.74
N LEU A 188 4.83 14.54 -21.92
CA LEU A 188 4.68 14.59 -20.47
C LEU A 188 3.53 15.51 -20.06
N GLY A 189 3.31 16.62 -20.79
CA GLY A 189 2.14 17.48 -20.64
C GLY A 189 0.83 16.73 -20.92
N ALA A 190 0.79 15.91 -21.98
CA ALA A 190 -0.35 15.06 -22.29
C ALA A 190 -0.57 13.93 -21.26
N TYR A 191 0.47 13.54 -20.52
CA TYR A 191 0.35 12.56 -19.45
C TYR A 191 -0.37 13.11 -18.21
N LYS A 192 -0.23 14.41 -17.92
CA LYS A 192 -0.87 15.07 -16.77
C LYS A 192 -1.45 16.42 -17.19
N THR A 193 -2.73 16.42 -17.54
CA THR A 193 -3.47 17.60 -18.00
C THR A 193 -4.18 18.34 -16.85
N TYR A 194 -4.10 17.80 -15.62
CA TYR A 194 -4.78 18.32 -14.42
C TYR A 194 -6.30 18.28 -14.51
N THR A 195 -6.84 17.41 -15.37
CA THR A 195 -8.27 17.17 -15.50
C THR A 195 -8.65 15.88 -14.80
N THR A 196 -8.98 16.00 -13.52
CA THR A 196 -9.33 14.85 -12.69
C THR A 196 -10.74 14.36 -12.98
N TYR A 197 -11.04 13.12 -12.59
CA TYR A 197 -12.39 12.57 -12.70
C TYR A 197 -13.42 13.42 -11.95
N LEU A 198 -13.04 14.01 -10.82
CA LEU A 198 -13.93 14.89 -10.04
C LEU A 198 -14.30 16.15 -10.82
N ASP A 199 -13.36 16.78 -11.50
CA ASP A 199 -13.63 17.98 -12.30
C ASP A 199 -14.61 17.68 -13.44
N LEU A 200 -14.44 16.52 -14.08
CA LEU A 200 -15.36 16.02 -15.11
C LEU A 200 -16.74 15.68 -14.53
N TRP A 201 -16.80 15.09 -13.33
CA TRP A 201 -18.04 14.76 -12.64
C TRP A 201 -18.82 16.01 -12.20
N HIS A 202 -18.11 17.06 -11.77
CA HIS A 202 -18.70 18.34 -11.41
C HIS A 202 -19.18 19.15 -12.63
N GLY A 203 -18.88 18.70 -13.84
CA GLY A 203 -19.36 19.31 -15.08
C GLY A 203 -18.64 20.61 -15.42
N GLU A 204 -17.39 20.77 -15.00
CA GLU A 204 -16.55 21.90 -15.39
C GLU A 204 -16.38 21.94 -16.92
N LYS A 205 -16.56 23.14 -17.50
CA LYS A 205 -16.56 23.35 -18.96
C LYS A 205 -15.18 23.83 -19.41
N ASN A 206 -14.80 23.44 -20.63
CA ASN A 206 -13.52 23.80 -21.30
C ASN A 206 -12.26 23.15 -20.69
N LEU A 207 -12.41 21.94 -20.16
CA LEU A 207 -11.30 21.16 -19.65
C LEU A 207 -10.60 20.36 -20.77
N PRO A 208 -9.26 20.27 -20.78
CA PRO A 208 -8.55 19.37 -21.69
C PRO A 208 -8.92 17.91 -21.42
N MET A 209 -8.82 17.06 -22.44
CA MET A 209 -9.06 15.62 -22.26
C MET A 209 -8.09 15.05 -21.21
N PRO A 210 -8.56 14.18 -20.30
CA PRO A 210 -7.76 13.69 -19.17
C PRO A 210 -6.58 12.85 -19.66
N GLY A 211 -5.41 13.07 -19.06
CA GLY A 211 -4.21 12.26 -19.27
C GLY A 211 -4.21 10.98 -18.43
N ALA A 212 -3.26 10.08 -18.71
CA ALA A 212 -3.12 8.84 -17.94
C ALA A 212 -2.80 9.10 -16.46
N GLY A 213 -2.00 10.12 -16.17
CA GLY A 213 -1.67 10.55 -14.82
C GLY A 213 -2.88 11.05 -14.03
N ASP A 214 -3.85 11.69 -14.68
CA ASP A 214 -5.07 12.19 -14.02
C ASP A 214 -6.02 11.04 -13.66
N ILE A 215 -6.07 10.00 -14.50
CA ILE A 215 -6.78 8.75 -14.17
C ILE A 215 -6.11 8.06 -12.97
N PHE A 216 -4.78 7.92 -12.96
CA PHE A 216 -4.07 7.37 -11.80
C PHE A 216 -4.24 8.21 -10.54
N GLY A 217 -4.31 9.54 -10.67
CA GLY A 217 -4.64 10.45 -9.56
C GLY A 217 -6.04 10.17 -9.01
N SER A 218 -7.03 10.01 -9.88
CA SER A 218 -8.41 9.72 -9.48
C SER A 218 -8.54 8.34 -8.79
N VAL A 219 -7.80 7.33 -9.29
CA VAL A 219 -7.73 6.00 -8.64
C VAL A 219 -6.97 6.08 -7.31
N LEU A 220 -5.95 6.93 -7.20
CA LEU A 220 -5.23 7.15 -5.95
C LEU A 220 -6.15 7.71 -4.86
N ASP A 221 -7.07 8.62 -5.19
CA ASP A 221 -8.05 9.13 -4.23
C ASP A 221 -8.94 8.00 -3.68
N ALA A 222 -9.44 7.13 -4.56
CA ALA A 222 -10.20 5.94 -4.16
C ALA A 222 -9.35 4.97 -3.29
N ALA A 223 -8.08 4.79 -3.65
CA ALA A 223 -7.15 3.96 -2.88
C ALA A 223 -6.89 4.53 -1.48
N ILE A 224 -6.76 5.86 -1.34
CA ILE A 224 -6.61 6.52 -0.02
C ILE A 224 -7.84 6.26 0.84
N VAL A 225 -9.05 6.36 0.29
CA VAL A 225 -10.29 6.04 1.01
C VAL A 225 -10.32 4.55 1.40
N SER A 226 -9.86 3.66 0.52
CA SER A 226 -9.84 2.22 0.81
C SER A 226 -8.91 1.84 1.98
N LEU A 227 -7.87 2.64 2.28
CA LEU A 227 -7.02 2.44 3.46
C LEU A 227 -7.82 2.57 4.78
N ALA A 228 -9.01 3.15 4.76
CA ALA A 228 -9.90 3.16 5.92
C ALA A 228 -10.43 1.76 6.28
N LEU A 229 -10.50 0.82 5.32
CA LEU A 229 -10.97 -0.54 5.55
C LEU A 229 -10.12 -1.32 6.56
N PRO A 230 -8.78 -1.47 6.39
CA PRO A 230 -7.95 -2.13 7.39
C PRO A 230 -7.97 -1.38 8.73
N MET A 231 -8.02 -0.04 8.73
CA MET A 231 -8.17 0.73 9.97
C MET A 231 -9.49 0.45 10.69
N PHE A 232 -10.58 0.24 9.95
CA PHE A 232 -11.88 -0.13 10.51
C PHE A 232 -11.90 -1.56 11.02
N GLN A 233 -11.30 -2.50 10.30
CA GLN A 233 -11.19 -3.90 10.71
C GLN A 233 -10.43 -4.02 12.03
N TYR A 234 -9.26 -3.39 12.14
CA TYR A 234 -8.40 -3.43 13.34
C TYR A 234 -8.68 -2.29 14.34
N ARG A 235 -9.83 -1.60 14.24
CA ARG A 235 -10.15 -0.41 15.06
C ARG A 235 -10.04 -0.62 16.58
N LYS A 236 -10.30 -1.84 17.06
CA LYS A 236 -10.20 -2.18 18.49
C LYS A 236 -8.74 -2.18 18.95
N GLU A 237 -7.86 -2.81 18.18
CA GLU A 237 -6.42 -2.80 18.43
C GLU A 237 -5.85 -1.38 18.35
N LEU A 238 -6.25 -0.61 17.34
CA LEU A 238 -5.85 0.79 17.19
C LEU A 238 -6.24 1.63 18.42
N LYS A 239 -7.43 1.39 19.00
CA LYS A 239 -7.86 2.05 20.24
C LYS A 239 -7.08 1.57 21.46
N SER A 240 -6.82 0.26 21.58
CA SER A 240 -6.03 -0.32 22.67
C SER A 240 -4.59 0.24 22.70
N HIS A 241 -4.02 0.47 21.51
CA HIS A 241 -2.65 0.93 21.31
C HIS A 241 -2.55 2.39 20.90
N PHE A 242 -3.54 3.23 21.23
CA PHE A 242 -3.55 4.63 20.83
C PHE A 242 -2.31 5.41 21.30
N ILE A 243 -1.88 5.21 22.54
CA ILE A 243 -0.73 5.88 23.14
C ILE A 243 0.60 5.55 22.40
N PRO A 244 1.00 4.27 22.23
CA PRO A 244 2.23 3.92 21.53
C PRO A 244 2.22 4.24 20.03
N ILE A 245 1.07 4.61 19.45
CA ILE A 245 0.97 5.08 18.05
C ILE A 245 1.10 6.61 18.01
N THR A 246 0.30 7.31 18.82
CA THR A 246 0.13 8.76 18.72
C THR A 246 1.36 9.53 19.18
N ILE A 247 1.92 9.18 20.34
CA ILE A 247 3.06 9.90 20.91
C ILE A 247 4.29 9.82 19.99
N PRO A 248 4.68 8.64 19.47
CA PRO A 248 5.82 8.57 18.56
C PRO A 248 5.60 9.27 17.23
N SER A 249 4.36 9.25 16.70
CA SER A 249 4.03 9.92 15.44
C SER A 249 4.07 11.44 15.57
N VAL A 250 3.55 12.00 16.67
CA VAL A 250 3.63 13.44 16.98
C VAL A 250 5.09 13.86 17.21
N PHE A 251 5.83 13.08 18.01
CA PHE A 251 7.25 13.34 18.22
C PHE A 251 8.03 13.32 16.90
N LEU A 252 7.77 12.35 16.02
CA LEU A 252 8.40 12.27 14.72
C LEU A 252 8.07 13.49 13.86
N ALA A 253 6.82 13.98 13.86
CA ALA A 253 6.40 15.17 13.13
C ALA A 253 7.18 16.40 13.59
N VAL A 254 7.20 16.67 14.89
CA VAL A 254 7.94 17.80 15.48
C VAL A 254 9.43 17.66 15.21
N ALA A 255 10.02 16.49 15.49
CA ALA A 255 11.45 16.25 15.28
C ALA A 255 11.86 16.37 13.81
N SER A 256 10.99 15.97 12.88
CA SER A 256 11.25 16.13 11.45
C SER A 256 11.15 17.59 11.01
N LEU A 257 10.15 18.31 11.52
CA LEU A 257 9.88 19.69 11.16
C LEU A 257 10.97 20.66 11.63
N PHE A 258 11.49 20.48 12.85
CA PHE A 258 12.56 21.32 13.40
C PHE A 258 13.95 20.76 13.13
N GLY A 259 14.11 19.44 13.15
CA GLY A 259 15.43 18.80 13.07
C GLY A 259 16.04 18.78 11.68
N TYR A 260 15.25 18.43 10.64
CA TYR A 260 15.80 18.32 9.29
C TYR A 260 16.22 19.66 8.69
N PRO A 261 15.40 20.74 8.72
CA PRO A 261 15.81 22.02 8.16
C PRO A 261 17.07 22.58 8.82
N ALA A 262 17.16 22.52 10.16
CA ALA A 262 18.34 22.96 10.90
C ALA A 262 19.61 22.17 10.51
N LEU A 263 19.49 20.84 10.42
CA LEU A 263 20.61 19.98 10.03
C LEU A 263 21.05 20.23 8.59
N CYS A 264 20.10 20.30 7.64
CA CYS A 264 20.39 20.56 6.23
C CYS A 264 21.05 21.92 6.03
N HIS A 265 20.57 22.95 6.73
CA HIS A 265 21.16 24.29 6.67
C HIS A 265 22.59 24.30 7.20
N SER A 266 22.86 23.58 8.31
CA SER A 266 24.21 23.48 8.89
C SER A 266 25.22 22.81 7.95
N ILE A 267 24.76 21.97 7.02
CA ILE A 267 25.58 21.30 6.00
C ILE A 267 25.79 22.21 4.77
N GLY A 268 25.15 23.39 4.72
CA GLY A 268 25.28 24.36 3.63
C GLY A 268 24.22 24.23 2.53
N ILE A 269 23.14 23.48 2.77
CA ILE A 269 22.03 23.38 1.81
C ILE A 269 21.23 24.69 1.82
N SER A 270 20.81 25.14 0.62
CA SER A 270 20.04 26.37 0.45
C SER A 270 18.75 26.35 1.27
N ALA A 271 18.33 27.53 1.73
CA ALA A 271 17.20 27.64 2.63
C ALA A 271 15.88 26.99 2.13
N PRO A 272 15.42 27.24 0.89
CA PRO A 272 14.18 26.65 0.41
C PRO A 272 14.27 25.12 0.24
N ILE A 273 15.46 24.57 -0.04
CA ILE A 273 15.64 23.12 -0.14
C ILE A 273 15.69 22.50 1.26
N SER A 274 16.38 23.13 2.22
CA SER A 274 16.43 22.69 3.62
C SER A 274 15.03 22.61 4.24
N LEU A 275 14.16 23.58 3.95
CA LEU A 275 12.75 23.55 4.37
C LEU A 275 12.00 22.37 3.76
N SER A 276 12.26 22.00 2.50
CA SER A 276 11.63 20.84 1.85
C SER A 276 12.00 19.50 2.50
N PHE A 277 13.12 19.39 3.22
CA PHE A 277 13.47 18.17 3.95
C PHE A 277 12.53 17.88 5.13
N SER A 278 11.85 18.90 5.68
CA SER A 278 10.88 18.70 6.76
C SER A 278 9.71 17.80 6.35
N VAL A 279 9.31 17.84 5.08
CA VAL A 279 8.17 17.10 4.53
C VAL A 279 8.56 15.80 3.83
N ARG A 280 9.83 15.35 3.92
CA ARG A 280 10.32 14.18 3.18
C ARG A 280 9.56 12.89 3.47
N SER A 281 8.94 12.75 4.64
CA SER A 281 8.23 11.53 5.05
C SER A 281 6.71 11.64 4.85
N LEU A 282 6.25 12.68 4.15
CA LEU A 282 4.84 12.85 3.78
C LEU A 282 4.57 12.27 2.40
N THR A 283 3.32 11.88 2.17
CA THR A 283 2.84 11.64 0.81
C THR A 283 2.80 12.94 0.03
N LEU A 284 2.98 12.87 -1.28
CA LEU A 284 3.02 14.06 -2.14
C LEU A 284 1.81 14.98 -1.94
N ALA A 285 0.61 14.42 -1.75
CA ALA A 285 -0.62 15.18 -1.48
C ALA A 285 -0.56 16.01 -0.19
N LEU A 286 0.16 15.54 0.83
CA LEU A 286 0.35 16.25 2.11
C LEU A 286 1.64 17.08 2.13
N ALA A 287 2.67 16.63 1.41
CA ALA A 287 3.98 17.27 1.33
C ALA A 287 3.91 18.61 0.60
N THR A 288 3.17 18.67 -0.52
CA THR A 288 3.02 19.88 -1.33
C THR A 288 2.47 21.07 -0.54
N PRO A 289 1.29 20.98 0.13
CA PRO A 289 0.77 22.09 0.92
C PRO A 289 1.64 22.42 2.15
N ALA A 290 2.21 21.41 2.81
CA ALA A 290 3.09 21.65 3.96
C ALA A 290 4.39 22.37 3.54
N ALA A 291 4.98 22.01 2.40
CA ALA A 291 6.17 22.68 1.86
C ALA A 291 5.85 24.11 1.40
N SER A 292 4.70 24.33 0.76
CA SER A 292 4.29 25.67 0.33
C SER A 292 4.10 26.61 1.52
N ASN A 293 3.47 26.12 2.59
CA ASN A 293 3.30 26.89 3.83
C ASN A 293 4.65 27.32 4.42
N LEU A 294 5.65 26.43 4.39
CA LEU A 294 7.00 26.74 4.84
C LEU A 294 7.78 27.65 3.88
N GLY A 295 7.36 27.79 2.62
CA GLY A 295 8.14 28.47 1.58
C GLY A 295 9.30 27.61 1.04
N GLY A 296 9.18 26.29 1.14
CA GLY A 296 10.14 25.34 0.58
C GLY A 296 10.02 25.19 -0.93
N ASN A 297 11.02 24.55 -1.53
CA ASN A 297 11.00 24.22 -2.95
C ASN A 297 10.10 22.98 -3.20
N LEU A 298 9.01 23.14 -3.97
CA LEU A 298 8.04 22.08 -4.23
C LEU A 298 8.64 20.90 -5.02
N ASN A 299 9.53 21.18 -5.99
CA ASN A 299 10.17 20.14 -6.78
C ASN A 299 11.09 19.27 -5.91
N ALA A 300 11.84 19.91 -5.01
CA ALA A 300 12.67 19.19 -4.04
C ALA A 300 11.81 18.41 -3.04
N ALA A 301 10.70 18.96 -2.56
CA ALA A 301 9.79 18.27 -1.65
C ALA A 301 9.21 16.99 -2.28
N ALA A 302 8.78 17.06 -3.54
CA ALA A 302 8.29 15.91 -4.28
C ALA A 302 9.35 14.82 -4.46
N ALA A 303 10.56 15.21 -4.88
CA ALA A 303 11.67 14.28 -5.06
C ALA A 303 12.07 13.61 -3.73
N LEU A 304 12.14 14.39 -2.65
CA LEU A 304 12.48 13.90 -1.30
C LEU A 304 11.41 12.94 -0.76
N ALA A 305 10.13 13.24 -0.96
CA ALA A 305 9.02 12.36 -0.58
C ALA A 305 9.11 10.98 -1.25
N ILE A 306 9.34 10.96 -2.55
CA ILE A 306 9.48 9.73 -3.35
C ILE A 306 10.71 8.94 -2.89
N MET A 307 11.88 9.60 -2.84
CA MET A 307 13.14 8.97 -2.46
C MET A 307 13.10 8.39 -1.04
N SER A 308 12.50 9.14 -0.12
CA SER A 308 12.30 8.73 1.28
C SER A 308 11.43 7.48 1.39
N GLY A 309 10.28 7.44 0.70
CA GLY A 309 9.39 6.28 0.72
C GLY A 309 10.07 5.02 0.19
N ILE A 310 10.80 5.14 -0.92
CA ILE A 310 11.53 4.02 -1.52
C ILE A 310 12.65 3.54 -0.60
N MET A 311 13.47 4.45 -0.07
CA MET A 311 14.54 4.10 0.88
C MET A 311 13.99 3.47 2.15
N GLY A 312 12.83 3.94 2.61
CA GLY A 312 12.12 3.38 3.75
C GLY A 312 11.72 1.92 3.54
N VAL A 313 11.24 1.55 2.35
CA VAL A 313 10.93 0.15 2.03
C VAL A 313 12.20 -0.71 1.88
N LEU A 314 13.22 -0.20 1.20
CA LEU A 314 14.45 -0.96 0.94
C LEU A 314 15.29 -1.21 2.20
N ILE A 315 15.41 -0.18 3.05
CA ILE A 315 16.28 -0.19 4.22
C ILE A 315 15.49 -0.49 5.50
N GLY A 316 14.20 -0.13 5.57
CA GLY A 316 13.40 -0.21 6.79
C GLY A 316 13.38 -1.59 7.42
N GLN A 317 13.10 -2.65 6.65
CA GLN A 317 13.13 -4.02 7.18
C GLN A 317 14.53 -4.46 7.65
N ARG A 318 15.59 -4.00 7.00
CA ARG A 318 16.98 -4.28 7.44
C ARG A 318 17.29 -3.53 8.73
N LEU A 319 16.85 -2.27 8.83
CA LEU A 319 17.06 -1.42 9.98
C LEU A 319 16.28 -1.92 11.21
N LEU A 320 15.05 -2.41 11.02
CA LEU A 320 14.27 -3.06 12.08
C LEU A 320 14.99 -4.30 12.63
N ARG A 321 15.57 -5.13 11.75
CA ARG A 321 16.39 -6.28 12.16
C ARG A 321 17.67 -5.87 12.89
N LEU A 322 18.36 -4.82 12.43
CA LEU A 322 19.54 -4.27 13.12
C LEU A 322 19.20 -3.73 14.51
N LEU A 323 18.03 -3.12 14.66
CA LEU A 323 17.49 -2.64 15.95
C LEU A 323 16.98 -3.76 16.85
N LYS A 324 17.13 -5.04 16.44
CA LYS A 324 16.65 -6.23 17.15
C LYS A 324 15.16 -6.12 17.53
N ILE A 325 14.36 -5.60 16.61
CA ILE A 325 12.90 -5.58 16.71
C ILE A 325 12.41 -6.94 16.26
N ARG A 326 11.54 -7.55 17.07
CA ARG A 326 11.05 -8.88 16.79
C ARG A 326 10.08 -8.82 15.59
N PRO A 327 10.07 -9.84 14.71
CA PRO A 327 9.18 -9.85 13.55
C PRO A 327 7.69 -9.87 13.93
N ASP A 328 7.36 -10.31 15.14
CA ASP A 328 5.99 -10.32 15.68
C ASP A 328 5.54 -8.98 16.27
N ASP A 329 6.42 -7.98 16.42
CA ASP A 329 6.08 -6.65 16.94
C ASP A 329 5.48 -5.75 15.84
N TYR A 330 4.26 -6.08 15.41
CA TYR A 330 3.51 -5.40 14.36
C TYR A 330 3.24 -3.91 14.69
N ILE A 331 3.18 -3.54 15.97
CA ILE A 331 3.00 -2.15 16.42
C ILE A 331 4.26 -1.32 16.12
N THR A 332 5.43 -1.78 16.56
CA THR A 332 6.69 -1.06 16.30
C THR A 332 6.99 -1.02 14.80
N ILE A 333 6.79 -2.13 14.10
CA ILE A 333 6.99 -2.22 12.65
C ILE A 333 6.05 -1.25 11.94
N GLY A 334 4.75 -1.29 12.23
CA GLY A 334 3.75 -0.43 11.61
C GLY A 334 4.03 1.05 11.83
N VAL A 335 4.24 1.48 13.08
CA VAL A 335 4.46 2.90 13.41
C VAL A 335 5.79 3.42 12.83
N ALA A 336 6.88 2.64 12.93
CA ALA A 336 8.18 3.07 12.42
C ALA A 336 8.18 3.17 10.88
N MET A 337 7.57 2.19 10.20
CA MET A 337 7.47 2.18 8.74
C MET A 337 6.53 3.27 8.23
N GLY A 338 5.32 3.40 8.80
CA GLY A 338 4.33 4.38 8.37
C GLY A 338 4.81 5.82 8.51
N GLY A 339 5.39 6.17 9.67
CA GLY A 339 5.88 7.53 9.91
C GLY A 339 7.11 7.93 9.08
N ASN A 340 7.94 6.97 8.64
CA ASN A 340 9.19 7.29 7.94
C ASN A 340 9.16 7.02 6.42
N ALA A 341 8.27 6.14 5.96
CA ALA A 341 8.24 5.62 4.59
C ALA A 341 6.86 5.73 3.92
N SER A 342 5.89 6.33 4.62
CA SER A 342 4.60 6.76 4.09
C SER A 342 3.83 5.61 3.40
N ALA A 343 3.08 5.93 2.33
CA ALA A 343 2.16 5.00 1.67
C ALA A 343 2.86 3.81 1.01
N ILE A 344 4.12 3.96 0.57
CA ILE A 344 4.85 2.87 -0.10
C ILE A 344 5.11 1.73 0.89
N ALA A 345 5.46 2.05 2.14
CA ALA A 345 5.62 1.05 3.18
C ALA A 345 4.30 0.44 3.65
N THR A 346 3.24 1.25 3.75
CA THR A 346 1.90 0.73 4.04
C THR A 346 1.44 -0.26 2.97
N ALA A 347 1.66 0.02 1.69
CA ALA A 347 1.33 -0.89 0.59
C ALA A 347 2.09 -2.22 0.68
N LEU A 348 3.36 -2.19 1.08
CA LEU A 348 4.12 -3.41 1.35
C LEU A 348 3.54 -4.19 2.53
N LEU A 349 3.20 -3.49 3.62
CA LEU A 349 2.62 -4.12 4.81
C LEU A 349 1.24 -4.70 4.55
N LEU A 350 0.41 -4.10 3.67
CA LEU A 350 -0.90 -4.66 3.32
C LEU A 350 -0.80 -6.09 2.78
N VAL A 351 0.29 -6.42 2.09
CA VAL A 351 0.54 -7.76 1.56
C VAL A 351 1.21 -8.66 2.59
N SER A 352 2.12 -8.15 3.42
CA SER A 352 2.91 -8.99 4.33
C SER A 352 2.34 -9.15 5.74
N ASP A 353 1.72 -8.10 6.29
CA ASP A 353 1.11 -8.06 7.63
C ASP A 353 0.01 -6.97 7.67
N PRO A 354 -1.25 -7.32 7.38
CA PRO A 354 -2.37 -6.36 7.32
C PRO A 354 -2.61 -5.59 8.63
N ARG A 355 -2.28 -6.17 9.79
CA ARG A 355 -2.35 -5.48 11.09
C ARG A 355 -1.33 -4.35 11.16
N ALA A 356 -0.06 -4.68 10.87
CA ALA A 356 1.00 -3.68 10.80
C ALA A 356 0.67 -2.58 9.76
N ALA A 357 -0.03 -2.94 8.68
CA ALA A 357 -0.49 -1.99 7.67
C ALA A 357 -1.53 -1.00 8.20
N ALA A 358 -2.47 -1.44 9.04
CA ALA A 358 -3.44 -0.56 9.69
C ALA A 358 -2.76 0.44 10.64
N LEU A 359 -1.80 -0.04 11.44
CA LEU A 359 -0.97 0.80 12.31
C LEU A 359 -0.10 1.79 11.52
N SER A 360 0.48 1.34 10.41
CA SER A 360 1.26 2.16 9.47
C SER A 360 0.41 3.26 8.84
N SER A 361 -0.81 2.93 8.39
CA SER A 361 -1.76 3.88 7.82
C SER A 361 -2.14 4.98 8.82
N LEU A 362 -2.43 4.59 10.06
CA LEU A 362 -2.76 5.54 11.13
C LEU A 362 -1.57 6.43 11.48
N SER A 363 -0.38 5.85 11.66
CA SER A 363 0.83 6.60 11.99
C SER A 363 1.22 7.59 10.89
N MET A 364 1.18 7.16 9.62
CA MET A 364 1.40 8.03 8.46
C MET A 364 0.41 9.20 8.44
N SER A 365 -0.88 8.92 8.61
CA SER A 365 -1.94 9.93 8.58
C SER A 365 -1.76 10.94 9.72
N LEU A 366 -1.45 10.46 10.92
CA LEU A 366 -1.23 11.31 12.08
C LEU A 366 0.02 12.18 11.93
N PHE A 367 1.14 11.60 11.49
CA PHE A 367 2.35 12.36 11.16
C PHE A 367 2.05 13.47 10.15
N GLY A 368 1.26 13.16 9.12
CA GLY A 368 0.80 14.13 8.12
C GLY A 368 -0.08 15.24 8.66
N ILE A 369 -1.12 14.91 9.41
CA ILE A 369 -2.04 15.87 10.01
C ILE A 369 -1.28 16.80 10.96
N VAL A 370 -0.43 16.26 11.83
CA VAL A 370 0.35 17.05 12.79
C VAL A 370 1.32 17.98 12.07
N THR A 371 2.02 17.47 11.04
CA THR A 371 2.95 18.30 10.26
C THR A 371 2.21 19.42 9.56
N LEU A 372 1.10 19.12 8.88
CA LEU A 372 0.30 20.13 8.19
C LEU A 372 -0.26 21.16 9.16
N ALA A 373 -0.83 20.73 10.29
CA ALA A 373 -1.34 21.61 11.32
C ALA A 373 -0.26 22.56 11.87
N LEU A 374 0.94 22.06 12.14
CA LEU A 374 2.07 22.88 12.60
C LEU A 374 2.53 23.86 11.52
N THR A 375 2.61 23.44 10.26
CA THR A 375 2.97 24.34 9.15
C THR A 375 1.91 25.38 8.83
N SER A 376 0.65 25.18 9.24
CA SER A 376 -0.41 26.18 9.05
C SER A 376 -0.40 27.28 10.12
N VAL A 377 0.38 27.12 11.20
CA VAL A 377 0.45 28.09 12.31
C VAL A 377 1.62 29.07 12.05
N PRO A 378 1.36 30.37 11.79
CA PRO A 378 2.41 31.31 11.39
C PRO A 378 3.58 31.44 12.39
N PRO A 379 3.37 31.47 13.72
CA PRO A 379 4.47 31.46 14.69
C PRO A 379 5.41 30.26 14.54
N VAL A 380 4.87 29.08 14.24
CA VAL A 380 5.65 27.86 14.05
C VAL A 380 6.45 27.93 12.75
N VAL A 381 5.82 28.38 11.66
CA VAL A 381 6.50 28.60 10.38
C VAL A 381 7.67 29.57 10.53
N ASN A 382 7.47 30.69 11.22
CA ASN A 382 8.53 31.67 11.45
C ASN A 382 9.67 31.10 12.30
N ALA A 383 9.36 30.30 13.31
CA ALA A 383 10.37 29.60 14.11
C ALA A 383 11.18 28.59 13.29
N ILE A 384 10.58 27.94 12.29
CA ILE A 384 11.29 26.99 11.42
C ILE A 384 12.11 27.74 10.36
N ARG A 385 11.59 28.84 9.81
CA ARG A 385 12.31 29.69 8.86
C ARG A 385 13.56 30.32 9.48
N SER A 386 13.47 30.74 10.74
CA SER A 386 14.62 31.32 11.45
C SER A 386 15.76 30.32 11.66
N LEU A 387 15.48 29.01 11.76
CA LEU A 387 16.50 27.95 11.82
C LEU A 387 17.34 27.85 10.54
N VAL A 388 16.85 28.44 9.44
CA VAL A 388 17.46 28.39 8.11
C VAL A 388 17.89 29.80 7.66
N GLY A 389 17.91 30.76 8.59
CA GLY A 389 18.34 32.13 8.34
C GLY A 389 17.36 32.97 7.52
N LEU A 390 16.06 32.63 7.52
CA LEU A 390 14.98 33.37 6.87
C LEU A 390 14.08 34.14 7.84
#